data_AF-A0A327KKP2-F1
#
_entry.id   AF-A0A327KKP2-F1
#
_cell.length_a   1.000
_cell.length_b   1.000
_cell.length_c   1.000
_cell.angle_alpha   90.00
_cell.angle_beta   90.00
_cell.angle_gamma   90.00
#
_symmetry.space_group_name_H-M   'P 1'
#
loop_
_entity.id
_entity.type
_entity.pdbx_description
1 polymer ?
#
loop_
_entity_poly.entity_id
_entity_poly.type
_entity_poly.pdbx_seq_one_letter_code
_entity_poly.pdbx_strand_id
1 'polypeptide(L)'
;MKADSRTSDDDLIARIADGDRLAMQVLFSRHHVRVYRFVLRIVGHQSVAEDLISEVFLDVWRQAGRFEGRSAVSTWLLAIARFKALSAIRRKSDEELDDEAASAIEDPSDDPEVAVQKKDKGAVLRKCLQSLSPEHREIIDLVYYHEKSVEDVAGIVGIPENTVKTRMFYARKKLGELLKAAGVERGWP
;
A
#
# COMPACT_ATOMS: atom_id res chain seq x y z
N MET A 1 13.05 22.68 17.54
CA MET A 1 14.13 21.95 16.82
C MET A 1 13.58 21.60 15.44
N LYS A 2 14.02 22.31 14.38
CA LYS A 2 13.48 22.13 13.03
C LYS A 2 14.06 20.82 12.47
N ALA A 3 13.19 19.85 12.16
CA ALA A 3 13.59 18.67 11.39
C ALA A 3 14.17 19.15 10.05
N ASP A 4 15.41 18.76 9.78
CA ASP A 4 16.09 19.12 8.55
C ASP A 4 15.38 18.45 7.37
N SER A 5 14.60 19.24 6.62
CA SER A 5 13.88 18.76 5.44
C SER A 5 14.81 18.44 4.26
N ARG A 6 16.14 18.54 4.43
CA ARG A 6 17.14 18.27 3.39
C ARG A 6 17.84 16.93 3.53
N THR A 7 17.76 16.26 4.68
CA THR A 7 18.38 14.94 4.86
C THR A 7 17.67 13.93 3.97
N SER A 8 18.42 13.20 3.14
CA SER A 8 17.86 12.18 2.25
C SER A 8 17.32 11.00 3.05
N ASP A 9 16.43 10.19 2.46
CA ASP A 9 15.94 9.00 3.16
C ASP A 9 17.06 7.96 3.36
N ASP A 10 18.01 7.88 2.44
CA ASP A 10 19.20 7.01 2.54
C ASP A 10 20.07 7.39 3.75
N ASP A 11 20.30 8.69 3.96
CA ASP A 11 21.01 9.18 5.16
C ASP A 11 20.24 8.87 6.45
N LEU A 12 18.90 8.96 6.41
CA LEU A 12 18.07 8.58 7.55
C LEU A 12 18.22 7.09 7.85
N ILE A 13 18.22 6.23 6.84
CA ILE A 13 18.43 4.79 7.01
C ILE A 13 19.82 4.48 7.58
N ALA A 14 20.88 5.13 7.08
CA ALA A 14 22.23 4.95 7.62
C ALA A 14 22.28 5.31 9.12
N ARG A 15 21.69 6.44 9.52
CA ARG A 15 21.61 6.86 10.93
C ARG A 15 20.76 5.92 11.77
N ILE A 16 19.66 5.38 11.22
CA ILE A 16 18.83 4.39 11.91
C ILE A 16 19.63 3.11 12.16
N ALA A 17 20.49 2.69 11.23
CA ALA A 17 21.37 1.54 11.42
C ALA A 17 22.33 1.72 12.61
N ASP A 18 22.73 2.96 12.89
CA ASP A 18 23.55 3.34 14.05
C ASP A 18 22.73 3.58 15.34
N GLY A 19 21.41 3.37 15.30
CA GLY A 19 20.52 3.51 16.45
C GLY A 19 19.99 4.93 16.70
N ASP A 20 19.99 5.81 15.70
CA ASP A 20 19.43 7.16 15.80
C ASP A 20 17.88 7.15 15.78
N ARG A 21 17.30 7.33 16.97
CA ARG A 21 15.84 7.40 17.16
C ARG A 21 15.20 8.63 16.51
N LEU A 22 15.92 9.75 16.39
CA LEU A 22 15.38 10.95 15.74
C LEU A 22 15.30 10.74 14.23
N ALA A 23 16.29 10.08 13.62
CA ALA A 23 16.24 9.71 12.21
C ALA A 23 15.03 8.80 11.93
N MET A 24 14.74 7.85 12.82
CA MET A 24 13.56 7.00 12.74
C MET A 24 12.25 7.79 12.80
N GLN A 25 12.13 8.75 13.72
CA GLN A 25 10.93 9.61 13.82
C GLN A 25 10.71 10.45 12.55
N VAL A 26 11.77 10.96 11.94
CA VAL A 26 11.69 11.71 10.69
C VAL A 26 11.23 10.81 9.55
N LEU A 27 11.84 9.62 9.41
CA LEU A 27 11.45 8.65 8.37
C LEU A 27 9.99 8.21 8.54
N PHE A 28 9.57 7.90 9.77
CA PHE A 28 8.19 7.58 10.10
C PHE A 28 7.24 8.71 9.70
N SER A 29 7.53 9.94 10.13
CA SER A 29 6.69 11.10 9.81
C SER A 29 6.53 11.31 8.31
N ARG A 30 7.59 11.09 7.52
CA ARG A 30 7.58 11.22 6.05
C ARG A 30 6.75 10.14 5.35
N HIS A 31 6.81 8.90 5.81
CA HIS A 31 6.29 7.75 5.06
C HIS A 31 5.04 7.09 5.63
N HIS A 32 4.75 7.25 6.93
CA HIS A 32 3.71 6.48 7.62
C HIS A 32 2.34 6.54 6.92
N VAL A 33 1.86 7.72 6.52
CA VAL A 33 0.54 7.86 5.87
C VAL A 33 0.47 7.07 4.57
N ARG A 34 1.53 7.11 3.75
CA ARG A 34 1.56 6.42 2.46
C ARG A 34 1.60 4.91 2.67
N VAL A 35 2.47 4.44 3.56
CA VAL A 35 2.59 3.01 3.87
C VAL A 35 1.30 2.49 4.51
N TYR A 36 0.68 3.25 5.42
CA TYR A 36 -0.58 2.89 6.05
C TYR A 36 -1.69 2.72 5.03
N ARG A 37 -1.85 3.68 4.11
CA ARG A 37 -2.87 3.59 3.04
C ARG A 37 -2.64 2.40 2.12
N PHE A 38 -1.39 2.07 1.83
CA PHE A 38 -1.03 0.88 1.05
C PHE A 38 -1.45 -0.40 1.78
N VAL A 39 -1.05 -0.56 3.05
CA VAL A 39 -1.43 -1.72 3.87
C VAL A 39 -2.94 -1.83 3.99
N LEU A 40 -3.64 -0.73 4.31
CA LEU A 40 -5.10 -0.70 4.45
C LEU A 40 -5.81 -1.17 3.18
N ARG A 41 -5.32 -0.80 1.99
CA ARG A 41 -5.90 -1.26 0.72
C ARG A 41 -5.70 -2.74 0.43
N ILE A 42 -4.68 -3.35 1.04
CA ILE A 42 -4.40 -4.79 0.95
C ILE A 42 -5.27 -5.55 1.95
N VAL A 43 -5.25 -5.16 3.23
CA VAL A 43 -5.90 -5.92 4.32
C VAL A 43 -7.38 -5.58 4.53
N GLY A 44 -7.83 -4.40 4.08
CA GLY A 44 -9.23 -3.97 4.16
C GLY A 44 -9.75 -3.64 5.57
N HIS A 45 -8.93 -3.78 6.62
CA HIS A 45 -9.33 -3.59 8.01
C HIS A 45 -8.39 -2.61 8.73
N GLN A 46 -8.97 -1.55 9.31
CA GLN A 46 -8.23 -0.45 9.92
C GLN A 46 -7.35 -0.89 11.10
N SER A 47 -7.89 -1.65 12.05
CA SER A 47 -7.15 -2.13 13.23
C SER A 47 -5.92 -2.94 12.82
N VAL A 48 -6.10 -3.90 11.91
CA VAL A 48 -5.02 -4.71 11.34
C VAL A 48 -3.97 -3.82 10.66
N ALA A 49 -4.39 -2.82 9.90
CA ALA A 49 -3.46 -1.91 9.23
C ALA A 49 -2.64 -1.06 10.23
N GLU A 50 -3.23 -0.63 11.33
CA GLU A 50 -2.54 0.12 12.40
C GLU A 50 -1.47 -0.72 13.08
N ASP A 51 -1.80 -1.98 13.41
CA ASP A 51 -0.86 -2.93 14.00
C ASP A 51 0.30 -3.23 13.06
N LEU A 52 -0.01 -3.53 11.78
CA LEU A 52 1.00 -3.84 10.78
C LEU A 52 1.94 -2.67 10.50
N ILE A 53 1.49 -1.42 10.59
CA ILE A 53 2.38 -0.27 10.42
C ILE A 53 3.44 -0.22 11.51
N SER A 54 3.06 -0.51 12.75
CA SER A 54 4.01 -0.59 13.86
C SER A 54 5.06 -1.68 13.59
N GLU A 55 4.64 -2.84 13.09
CA GLU A 55 5.56 -3.92 12.71
C GLU A 55 6.48 -3.54 11.55
N VAL A 56 5.97 -2.86 10.52
CA VAL A 56 6.77 -2.44 9.36
C VAL A 56 7.91 -1.54 9.81
N PHE A 57 7.61 -0.52 10.61
CA PHE A 57 8.64 0.42 11.08
C PHE A 57 9.56 -0.23 12.13
N LEU A 58 9.10 -1.21 12.91
CA LEU A 58 9.98 -2.00 13.76
C LEU A 58 10.96 -2.85 12.93
N ASP A 59 10.50 -3.43 11.81
CA ASP A 59 11.36 -4.18 10.90
C ASP A 59 12.37 -3.28 10.19
N VAL A 60 11.97 -2.06 9.82
CA VAL A 60 12.88 -1.03 9.31
C VAL A 60 13.98 -0.74 10.31
N TRP A 61 13.65 -0.50 11.58
CA TRP A 61 14.63 -0.28 12.65
C TRP A 61 15.62 -1.45 12.75
N ARG A 62 15.12 -2.69 12.71
CA ARG A 62 15.94 -3.91 12.84
C ARG A 62 16.81 -4.19 11.61
N GLN A 63 16.35 -3.78 10.43
CA GLN A 63 16.95 -4.16 9.15
C GLN A 63 17.63 -3.01 8.42
N ALA A 64 17.63 -1.79 8.98
CA ALA A 64 18.24 -0.61 8.36
C ALA A 64 19.68 -0.84 7.89
N GLY A 65 20.51 -1.53 8.70
CA GLY A 65 21.89 -1.86 8.33
C GLY A 65 22.05 -2.86 7.17
N ARG A 66 20.96 -3.48 6.71
CA ARG A 66 20.94 -4.38 5.53
C ARG A 66 20.46 -3.68 4.26
N PHE A 67 20.09 -2.40 4.35
CA PHE A 67 19.68 -1.65 3.18
C PHE A 67 20.91 -1.28 2.34
N GLU A 68 20.97 -1.80 1.11
CA GLU A 68 22.12 -1.67 0.22
C GLU A 68 21.98 -0.53 -0.81
N GLY A 69 20.91 0.26 -0.75
CA GLY A 69 20.67 1.34 -1.72
C GLY A 69 20.36 0.86 -3.15
N ARG A 70 20.01 -0.42 -3.34
CA ARG A 70 19.63 -0.99 -4.66
C ARG A 70 18.26 -0.52 -5.18
N SER A 71 17.49 0.16 -4.35
CA SER A 71 16.21 0.78 -4.70
C SER A 71 16.02 2.00 -3.80
N ALA A 72 15.07 2.88 -4.11
CA ALA A 72 14.72 3.96 -3.19
C ALA A 72 14.18 3.38 -1.87
N VAL A 73 14.45 4.06 -0.74
CA VAL A 73 13.93 3.66 0.59
C VAL A 73 12.42 3.47 0.58
N SER A 74 11.67 4.30 -0.15
CA SER A 74 10.22 4.15 -0.31
C SER A 74 9.82 2.84 -1.01
N THR A 75 10.60 2.33 -1.96
CA THR A 75 10.36 1.03 -2.61
C THR A 75 10.61 -0.10 -1.61
N TRP A 76 11.70 -0.03 -0.86
CA TRP A 76 12.02 -1.01 0.18
C TRP A 76 10.97 -1.06 1.30
N LEU A 77 10.49 0.11 1.77
CA LEU A 77 9.39 0.21 2.74
C LEU A 77 8.11 -0.46 2.26
N LEU A 78 7.72 -0.22 1.01
CA LEU A 78 6.51 -0.82 0.43
C LEU A 78 6.65 -2.34 0.27
N ALA A 79 7.85 -2.85 -0.02
CA ALA A 79 8.11 -4.29 -0.07
C ALA A 79 7.94 -4.95 1.32
N ILE A 80 8.50 -4.36 2.38
CA ILE A 80 8.30 -4.82 3.77
C ILE A 80 6.81 -4.80 4.13
N ALA A 81 6.14 -3.68 3.84
CA ALA A 81 4.71 -3.50 4.13
C ALA A 81 3.83 -4.52 3.42
N ARG A 82 4.11 -4.80 2.14
CA ARG A 82 3.40 -5.82 1.36
C ARG A 82 3.59 -7.20 1.97
N PHE A 83 4.83 -7.57 2.30
CA PHE A 83 5.13 -8.87 2.90
C PHE A 83 4.35 -9.07 4.21
N LYS A 84 4.32 -8.04 5.07
CA LYS A 84 3.56 -8.04 6.33
C LYS A 84 2.07 -8.18 6.10
N ALA A 85 1.50 -7.38 5.19
CA ALA A 85 0.07 -7.43 4.85
C ALA A 85 -0.36 -8.81 4.32
N LEU A 86 0.41 -9.40 3.39
CA LEU A 86 0.11 -10.73 2.87
C LEU A 86 0.28 -11.84 3.91
N SER A 87 1.26 -11.69 4.82
CA SER A 87 1.44 -12.63 5.93
C SER A 87 0.25 -12.59 6.90
N ALA A 88 -0.30 -11.41 7.18
CA ALA A 88 -1.47 -11.25 8.03
C ALA A 88 -2.72 -11.86 7.39
N ILE A 89 -2.95 -11.64 6.09
CA ILE A 89 -4.06 -12.27 5.36
C ILE A 89 -3.97 -13.78 5.41
N ARG A 90 -2.76 -14.35 5.21
CA ARG A 90 -2.56 -15.81 5.25
C ARG A 90 -2.82 -16.39 6.64
N ARG A 91 -2.37 -15.72 7.71
CA ARG A 91 -2.64 -16.18 9.08
C ARG A 91 -4.13 -16.19 9.38
N LYS A 92 -4.85 -15.14 8.98
CA LYS A 92 -6.30 -15.07 9.14
C LYS A 92 -7.00 -16.21 8.39
N SER A 93 -6.58 -16.51 7.15
CA SER A 93 -7.17 -17.64 6.43
C SER A 93 -6.87 -18.98 7.09
N ASP A 94 -5.67 -19.16 7.65
CA ASP A 94 -5.30 -20.40 8.35
C ASP A 94 -6.10 -20.56 9.67
N GLU A 95 -6.34 -19.47 10.40
CA GLU A 95 -7.21 -19.44 11.59
C GLU A 95 -8.68 -19.73 11.23
N GLU A 96 -9.22 -19.13 10.17
CA GLU A 96 -10.59 -19.40 9.69
C GLU A 96 -10.76 -20.84 9.15
N LEU A 97 -9.70 -21.46 8.63
CA LEU A 97 -9.71 -22.87 8.22
C LEU A 97 -9.62 -23.84 9.41
N ASP A 98 -9.06 -23.41 10.55
CA ASP A 98 -9.09 -24.14 11.83
C ASP A 98 -10.44 -23.93 12.56
N ASP A 99 -11.08 -22.77 12.34
CA ASP A 99 -12.39 -22.35 12.87
C ASP A 99 -13.57 -22.66 11.91
N GLU A 100 -13.63 -23.84 11.30
CA GLU A 100 -14.80 -24.32 10.53
C GLU A 100 -16.02 -24.63 11.45
N ALA A 101 -16.38 -23.67 12.32
CA ALA A 101 -17.54 -23.61 13.20
C ALA A 101 -18.08 -22.18 13.46
N ALA A 102 -17.63 -21.12 12.76
CA ALA A 102 -18.28 -19.80 12.90
C ALA A 102 -18.38 -19.04 11.57
N SER A 103 -19.61 -18.62 11.26
CA SER A 103 -20.03 -17.95 10.02
C SER A 103 -19.26 -16.69 9.67
N ALA A 104 -19.24 -16.45 8.35
CA ALA A 104 -18.87 -15.23 7.67
C ALA A 104 -19.26 -13.95 8.41
N ILE A 105 -18.25 -13.12 8.68
CA ILE A 105 -18.44 -11.74 9.10
C ILE A 105 -18.11 -10.88 7.88
N GLU A 106 -19.17 -10.45 7.19
CA GLU A 106 -19.13 -9.19 6.44
C GLU A 106 -19.01 -8.06 7.47
N ASP A 107 -17.91 -7.31 7.46
CA ASP A 107 -17.78 -6.08 8.23
C ASP A 107 -18.00 -4.86 7.30
N PRO A 108 -19.10 -4.11 7.48
CA PRO A 108 -19.39 -2.90 6.73
C PRO A 108 -18.68 -1.72 7.39
N SER A 109 -17.42 -1.44 7.03
CA SER A 109 -16.82 -0.15 7.33
C SER A 109 -17.01 0.83 6.18
N ASP A 110 -18.20 1.42 6.12
CA ASP A 110 -18.49 2.62 5.35
C ASP A 110 -19.37 3.52 6.22
N ASP A 111 -18.84 4.62 6.78
CA ASP A 111 -19.66 5.77 7.23
C ASP A 111 -18.84 7.02 7.66
N PRO A 112 -19.40 8.26 7.72
CA PRO A 112 -19.68 9.13 6.56
C PRO A 112 -19.23 10.62 6.71
N GLU A 113 -19.59 11.45 5.70
CA GLU A 113 -19.64 12.94 5.66
C GLU A 113 -18.29 13.74 5.63
N VAL A 114 -17.86 14.44 4.55
CA VAL A 114 -18.18 15.84 4.15
C VAL A 114 -17.97 16.15 2.63
N ALA A 115 -18.85 16.97 2.02
CA ALA A 115 -18.82 17.69 0.72
C ALA A 115 -19.44 17.04 -0.56
N VAL A 116 -20.69 17.44 -0.86
CA VAL A 116 -21.74 16.73 -1.63
C VAL A 116 -21.66 16.81 -3.19
N GLN A 117 -20.59 17.30 -3.82
CA GLN A 117 -20.50 17.24 -5.31
C GLN A 117 -19.20 16.68 -5.90
N LYS A 118 -18.05 16.83 -5.22
CA LYS A 118 -16.81 16.11 -5.57
C LYS A 118 -16.78 14.68 -5.00
N LYS A 119 -17.60 14.39 -3.99
CA LYS A 119 -17.72 13.07 -3.35
C LYS A 119 -18.23 11.96 -4.27
N ASP A 120 -19.08 12.29 -5.23
CA ASP A 120 -19.71 11.27 -6.09
C ASP A 120 -18.68 10.57 -6.97
N LYS A 121 -17.89 11.33 -7.74
CA LYS A 121 -16.83 10.78 -8.59
C LYS A 121 -15.73 10.06 -7.81
N GLY A 122 -15.34 10.59 -6.65
CA GLY A 122 -14.33 9.97 -5.80
C GLY A 122 -14.80 8.66 -5.15
N ALA A 123 -16.05 8.59 -4.71
CA ALA A 123 -16.66 7.37 -4.19
C ALA A 123 -16.85 6.33 -5.30
N VAL A 124 -17.33 6.76 -6.47
CA VAL A 124 -17.44 5.90 -7.66
C VAL A 124 -16.08 5.32 -8.05
N LEU A 125 -15.02 6.13 -8.10
CA LEU A 125 -13.68 5.64 -8.39
C LEU A 125 -13.20 4.62 -7.36
N ARG A 126 -13.41 4.88 -6.05
CA ARG A 126 -13.06 3.90 -5.00
C ARG A 126 -13.80 2.58 -5.19
N LYS A 127 -15.11 2.62 -5.46
CA LYS A 127 -15.90 1.42 -5.75
C LYS A 127 -15.39 0.67 -6.99
N CYS A 128 -15.04 1.40 -8.06
CA CYS A 128 -14.46 0.78 -9.26
C CYS A 128 -13.11 0.11 -8.97
N LEU A 129 -12.23 0.77 -8.20
CA LEU A 129 -10.95 0.19 -7.77
C LEU A 129 -11.17 -1.05 -6.88
N GLN A 130 -12.18 -1.02 -6.01
CA GLN A 130 -12.59 -2.16 -5.18
C GLN A 130 -13.20 -3.32 -5.98
N SER A 131 -13.68 -3.08 -7.20
CA SER A 131 -14.16 -4.13 -8.11
C SER A 131 -13.04 -4.76 -8.95
N LEU A 132 -11.82 -4.22 -8.92
CA LEU A 132 -10.65 -4.88 -9.51
C LEU A 132 -10.20 -6.06 -8.64
N SER A 133 -9.60 -7.07 -9.28
CA SER A 133 -8.91 -8.14 -8.55
C SER A 133 -7.81 -7.56 -7.64
N PRO A 134 -7.46 -8.23 -6.53
CA PRO A 134 -6.42 -7.76 -5.64
C PRO A 134 -5.10 -7.45 -6.37
N GLU A 135 -4.69 -8.30 -7.31
CA GLU A 135 -3.45 -8.10 -8.09
C GLU A 135 -3.55 -6.88 -9.01
N HIS A 136 -4.69 -6.67 -9.66
CA HIS A 136 -4.88 -5.50 -10.53
C HIS A 136 -4.91 -4.21 -9.70
N ARG A 137 -5.62 -4.22 -8.57
CA ARG A 137 -5.70 -3.07 -7.66
C ARG A 137 -4.32 -2.72 -7.10
N GLU A 138 -3.54 -3.71 -6.66
CA GLU A 138 -2.19 -3.52 -6.15
C GLU A 138 -1.26 -2.87 -7.18
N ILE A 139 -1.29 -3.32 -8.44
CA ILE A 139 -0.49 -2.72 -9.52
C ILE A 139 -0.90 -1.26 -9.79
N ILE A 140 -2.21 -0.98 -9.84
CA ILE A 140 -2.70 0.40 -10.00
C ILE A 140 -2.28 1.27 -8.81
N ASP A 141 -2.33 0.72 -7.60
CA ASP A 141 -1.96 1.46 -6.40
C ASP A 141 -0.49 1.87 -6.41
N LEU A 142 0.39 0.91 -6.65
CA LEU A 142 1.82 1.14 -6.68
C LEU A 142 2.23 2.11 -7.79
N VAL A 143 1.68 1.97 -9.00
CA VAL A 143 2.04 2.81 -10.14
C VAL A 143 1.50 4.25 -9.97
N TYR A 144 0.24 4.41 -9.55
CA TYR A 144 -0.41 5.73 -9.60
C TYR A 144 -0.45 6.47 -8.26
N TYR A 145 -0.57 5.78 -7.13
CA TYR A 145 -0.57 6.44 -5.81
C TYR A 145 0.83 6.47 -5.20
N HIS A 146 1.66 5.47 -5.51
CA HIS A 146 3.05 5.42 -5.05
C HIS A 146 4.07 5.87 -6.09
N GLU A 147 3.61 6.19 -7.32
CA GLU A 147 4.43 6.70 -8.42
C GLU A 147 5.64 5.79 -8.72
N LYS A 148 5.44 4.48 -8.56
CA LYS A 148 6.49 3.47 -8.75
C LYS A 148 6.68 3.15 -10.22
N SER A 149 7.94 2.97 -10.61
CA SER A 149 8.29 2.48 -11.93
C SER A 149 7.87 1.02 -12.08
N VAL A 150 7.82 0.52 -13.33
CA VAL A 150 7.54 -0.90 -13.59
C VAL A 150 8.57 -1.82 -12.91
N GLU A 151 9.83 -1.40 -12.88
CA GLU A 151 10.92 -2.09 -12.20
C GLU A 151 10.72 -2.12 -10.68
N ASP A 152 10.40 -0.98 -10.06
CA ASP A 152 10.09 -0.90 -8.63
C ASP A 152 8.91 -1.82 -8.26
N VAL A 153 7.85 -1.80 -9.06
CA VAL A 153 6.67 -2.64 -8.86
C VAL A 153 7.01 -4.12 -8.97
N ALA A 154 7.83 -4.49 -9.96
CA ALA A 154 8.32 -5.86 -10.10
C ALA A 154 9.09 -6.32 -8.86
N GLY A 155 9.96 -5.45 -8.31
CA GLY A 155 10.70 -5.70 -7.07
C GLY A 155 9.81 -5.82 -5.83
N ILE A 156 8.81 -4.95 -5.69
CA ILE A 156 7.86 -4.97 -4.55
C ILE A 156 6.98 -6.22 -4.60
N VAL A 157 6.43 -6.54 -5.77
CA VAL A 157 5.42 -7.60 -5.94
C VAL A 157 6.06 -8.99 -6.10
N GLY A 158 7.31 -9.05 -6.56
CA GLY A 158 8.05 -10.29 -6.78
C GLY A 158 7.66 -11.01 -8.07
N ILE A 159 7.38 -10.26 -9.15
CA ILE A 159 6.99 -10.79 -10.47
C ILE A 159 7.81 -10.14 -11.59
N PRO A 160 7.94 -10.77 -12.77
CA PRO A 160 8.64 -10.16 -13.90
C PRO A 160 8.00 -8.84 -14.36
N GLU A 161 8.80 -7.88 -14.83
CA GLU A 161 8.32 -6.60 -15.37
C GLU A 161 7.29 -6.76 -16.49
N ASN A 162 7.45 -7.76 -17.35
CA ASN A 162 6.47 -8.03 -18.41
C ASN A 162 5.10 -8.42 -17.82
N THR A 163 5.07 -9.13 -16.69
CA THR A 163 3.84 -9.45 -15.97
C THR A 163 3.24 -8.20 -15.32
N VAL A 164 4.07 -7.27 -14.81
CA VAL A 164 3.60 -5.96 -14.33
C VAL A 164 2.93 -5.19 -15.47
N LYS A 165 3.57 -5.11 -16.65
CA LYS A 165 3.02 -4.41 -17.83
C LYS A 165 1.69 -5.00 -18.29
N THR A 166 1.58 -6.32 -18.37
CA THR A 166 0.34 -6.98 -18.77
C THR A 166 -0.77 -6.81 -17.73
N ARG A 167 -0.48 -6.99 -16.42
CA ARG A 167 -1.44 -6.72 -15.34
C ARG A 167 -1.91 -5.27 -15.36
N MET A 168 -1.00 -4.31 -15.54
CA MET A 168 -1.33 -2.89 -15.63
C MET A 168 -2.25 -2.60 -16.83
N PHE A 169 -1.99 -3.20 -17.99
CA PHE A 169 -2.85 -3.06 -19.17
C PHE A 169 -4.28 -3.55 -18.89
N TYR A 170 -4.43 -4.77 -18.37
CA TYR A 170 -5.75 -5.34 -18.06
C TYR A 170 -6.46 -4.60 -16.92
N ALA A 171 -5.72 -4.16 -15.90
CA ALA A 171 -6.27 -3.35 -14.81
C ALA A 171 -6.85 -2.02 -15.34
N ARG A 172 -6.11 -1.30 -16.19
CA ARG A 172 -6.60 -0.06 -16.83
C ARG A 172 -7.81 -0.30 -17.71
N LYS A 173 -7.79 -1.36 -18.53
CA LYS A 173 -8.93 -1.74 -19.37
C LYS A 173 -10.17 -1.99 -18.53
N LYS A 174 -10.06 -2.82 -17.49
CA LYS A 174 -11.18 -3.15 -16.61
C LYS A 174 -11.68 -1.93 -15.84
N LEU A 175 -10.78 -1.09 -15.34
CA LEU A 175 -11.14 0.15 -14.66
C LEU A 175 -11.90 1.11 -15.60
N GLY A 176 -11.47 1.22 -16.86
CA GLY A 176 -12.18 2.00 -17.87
C GLY A 176 -13.59 1.49 -18.17
N GLU A 177 -13.78 0.17 -18.25
CA GLU A 177 -15.10 -0.46 -18.39
C GLU A 177 -16.01 -0.16 -17.19
N LEU A 178 -15.49 -0.27 -15.96
CA LEU A 178 -16.22 0.00 -14.72
C LEU A 178 -16.62 1.48 -14.60
N LEU A 179 -15.70 2.40 -14.89
CA LEU A 179 -15.98 3.84 -14.87
C LEU A 179 -17.03 4.22 -15.91
N LYS A 180 -16.96 3.64 -17.11
CA LYS A 180 -17.99 3.85 -18.15
C LYS A 180 -19.36 3.35 -17.70
N ALA A 181 -19.41 2.14 -17.11
CA ALA A 181 -20.65 1.58 -16.58
C ALA A 181 -21.25 2.44 -15.45
N ALA A 182 -20.40 3.11 -14.66
CA ALA A 182 -20.80 4.03 -13.61
C ALA A 182 -21.12 5.46 -14.11
N GLY A 183 -21.21 5.69 -15.43
CA GLY A 183 -21.55 6.99 -16.01
C GLY A 183 -20.45 8.05 -15.93
N VAL A 184 -19.21 7.65 -15.62
CA VAL A 184 -18.05 8.55 -15.59
C VAL A 184 -17.42 8.56 -17.00
N GLU A 185 -17.86 9.48 -17.86
CA GLU A 185 -17.23 9.67 -19.16
C GLU A 185 -15.92 10.47 -19.06
N ARG A 186 -14.87 9.87 -19.61
CA ARG A 186 -13.56 10.44 -20.02
C ARG A 186 -12.92 11.45 -19.03
N GLY A 187 -11.94 10.98 -18.28
CA GLY A 187 -11.07 11.83 -17.46
C GLY A 187 -9.96 11.08 -16.72
N TRP A 188 -9.66 9.85 -17.12
CA TRP A 188 -8.54 9.09 -16.58
C TRP A 188 -7.42 9.07 -17.63
N PRO A 189 -6.18 9.43 -17.28
CA PRO A 189 -5.05 9.41 -18.21
C PRO A 189 -4.73 7.99 -18.72
#